data_AF-A0AA39JAY3-F1
#
_entry.id   AF-A0AA39JAY3-F1
#
_cell.length_a   1.000
_cell.length_b   1.000
_cell.length_c   1.000
_cell.angle_alpha   90.00
_cell.angle_beta   90.00
_cell.angle_gamma   90.00
#
_symmetry.space_group_name_H-M   'P 1'
#
loop_
_entity.id
_entity.type
_entity.pdbx_description
1 polymer ?
#
loop_
_entity_poly.entity_id
_entity_poly.type
_entity_poly.pdbx_seq_one_letter_code
_entity_poly.pdbx_strand_id
1 'polypeptide(L)'
;MSFAGRGIPIQVNALQPGGFVSQMIGPEILEAIKTNIPEVTAPIPTKRHGTEAEIGTAATYLAVLDYMNGALLSIEGGISLVNP
;
A
#
# COMPACT_ATOMS: atom_id res chain seq x y z
N MET A 1 8.41 -26.08 3.35
CA MET A 1 7.05 -26.63 3.13
C MET A 1 6.04 -25.49 3.23
N SER A 2 5.03 -25.45 2.36
CA SER A 2 3.95 -24.45 2.40
C SER A 2 2.93 -24.76 3.50
N PHE A 3 2.07 -23.79 3.85
CA PHE A 3 0.96 -23.98 4.79
C PHE A 3 0.00 -25.10 4.35
N ALA A 4 -0.34 -25.16 3.06
CA ALA A 4 -1.19 -26.20 2.48
C ALA A 4 -0.58 -27.61 2.62
N GLY A 5 0.73 -27.77 2.41
CA GLY A 5 1.41 -29.06 2.58
C GLY A 5 1.40 -29.59 4.02
N ARG A 6 1.09 -28.73 5.00
CA ARG A 6 0.92 -29.06 6.41
C ARG A 6 -0.55 -29.18 6.84
N GLY A 7 -1.51 -28.99 5.93
CA GLY A 7 -2.94 -28.97 6.25
C GLY A 7 -3.38 -27.76 7.09
N ILE A 8 -2.65 -26.65 7.01
CA ILE A 8 -2.94 -25.44 7.79
C ILE A 8 -3.64 -24.41 6.90
N PRO A 9 -4.88 -24.00 7.20
CA PRO A 9 -5.65 -23.08 6.36
C PRO A 9 -5.28 -21.62 6.67
N ILE A 10 -4.03 -21.23 6.37
CA ILE A 10 -3.57 -19.83 6.47
C ILE A 10 -3.48 -19.24 5.07
N GLN A 11 -4.08 -18.07 4.90
CA GLN A 11 -3.88 -17.21 3.74
C GLN A 11 -2.73 -16.24 3.98
N VAL A 12 -1.98 -15.93 2.93
CA VAL A 12 -0.90 -14.95 2.94
C VAL A 12 -1.11 -14.00 1.77
N ASN A 13 -1.27 -12.72 2.07
CA ASN A 13 -1.40 -11.66 1.08
C ASN A 13 -0.42 -10.52 1.44
N ALA A 14 -0.12 -9.65 0.48
CA ALA A 14 0.79 -8.53 0.63
C ALA A 14 0.14 -7.21 0.20
N LEU A 15 0.44 -6.14 0.94
CA LEU A 15 0.11 -4.76 0.57
C LEU A 15 1.37 -4.03 0.12
N GLN A 16 1.28 -3.34 -1.02
CA GLN A 16 2.30 -2.40 -1.48
C GLN A 16 1.74 -0.98 -1.40
N PRO A 17 1.92 -0.28 -0.26
CA PRO A 17 1.49 1.11 -0.12
C PRO A 17 2.45 2.06 -0.86
N GLY A 18 1.89 3.13 -1.42
CA GLY A 18 2.67 4.30 -1.86
C GLY A 18 3.00 5.21 -0.69
N GLY A 19 3.45 6.45 -0.97
CA GLY A 19 3.68 7.43 0.08
C GLY A 19 2.39 7.81 0.82
N PHE A 20 2.38 7.67 2.15
CA PHE A 20 1.34 8.13 3.06
C PHE A 20 1.97 8.57 4.38
N VAL A 21 1.29 9.43 5.16
CA VAL A 21 1.78 9.86 6.47
C VAL A 21 1.91 8.65 7.39
N SER A 22 3.12 8.38 7.90
CA SER A 22 3.36 7.34 8.91
C SER A 22 4.63 7.64 9.71
N GLN A 23 4.77 6.99 10.86
CA GLN A 23 5.96 7.09 11.71
C GLN A 23 7.23 6.48 11.08
N MET A 24 7.10 5.73 9.97
CA MET A 24 8.23 5.14 9.25
C MET A 24 8.97 6.17 8.39
N ILE A 25 8.34 7.31 8.10
CA ILE A 25 8.87 8.33 7.21
C ILE A 25 9.68 9.35 8.01
N GLY A 26 10.90 9.65 7.54
CA GLY A 26 11.74 10.68 8.14
C GLY A 26 11.07 12.06 8.12
N PRO A 27 11.40 12.96 9.06
CA PRO A 27 10.70 14.22 9.26
C PRO A 27 10.65 15.11 8.00
N GLU A 28 11.72 15.14 7.20
CA GLU A 28 11.77 15.94 5.97
C GLU A 28 10.74 15.48 4.92
N ILE A 29 10.65 14.17 4.69
CA ILE A 29 9.68 13.60 3.73
C ILE A 29 8.26 13.70 4.28
N LEU A 30 8.10 13.58 5.60
CA LEU A 30 6.80 13.73 6.25
C LEU A 30 6.21 15.13 6.02
N GLU A 31 7.03 16.18 6.14
CA GLU A 31 6.59 17.54 5.86
C GLU A 31 6.26 17.74 4.37
N ALA A 32 7.04 17.16 3.46
CA ALA A 32 6.73 17.19 2.03
C ALA A 32 5.38 16.53 1.70
N ILE A 33 5.08 15.39 2.34
CA ILE A 33 3.79 14.68 2.19
C ILE A 33 2.64 15.54 2.76
N LYS A 34 2.81 16.11 3.95
CA LYS A 34 1.78 16.95 4.60
C LYS A 34 1.48 18.22 3.83
N THR A 35 2.50 18.83 3.24
CA THR A 35 2.38 20.08 2.48
C THR A 35 1.88 19.86 1.05
N ASN A 36 1.81 18.59 0.60
CA ASN A 36 1.28 18.18 -0.70
C ASN A 36 1.88 18.98 -1.86
N ILE A 37 3.20 19.14 -1.83
CA ILE A 37 3.95 19.91 -2.83
C ILE A 37 3.73 19.28 -4.22
N PRO A 38 3.21 20.03 -5.21
CA PRO A 38 2.85 19.48 -6.52
C PRO A 38 3.99 18.74 -7.23
N GLU A 39 5.24 19.19 -7.07
CA GLU A 39 6.42 18.54 -7.66
C GLU A 39 6.66 17.13 -7.11
N VAL A 40 6.29 16.89 -5.84
CA VAL A 40 6.47 15.59 -5.17
C VAL A 40 5.40 14.59 -5.61
N THR A 41 4.19 15.06 -5.90
CA THR A 41 3.06 14.22 -6.33
C THR A 41 2.86 14.20 -7.85
N ALA A 42 3.59 15.05 -8.60
CA ALA A 42 3.60 15.08 -10.05
C ALA A 42 3.78 13.70 -10.71
N PRO A 43 4.69 12.82 -10.25
CA PRO A 43 4.83 11.49 -10.85
C PRO A 43 3.69 10.54 -10.48
N ILE A 44 2.88 10.83 -9.45
CA ILE A 44 1.76 9.97 -9.04
C ILE A 44 0.55 10.26 -9.94
N PRO A 45 -0.02 9.28 -10.67
CA PRO A 45 -1.21 9.51 -11.49
C PRO A 45 -2.39 10.15 -10.75
N THR A 46 -2.64 9.77 -9.49
CA THR A 46 -3.70 10.36 -8.65
C THR A 46 -3.37 11.76 -8.12
N LYS A 47 -2.15 12.28 -8.33
CA LYS A 47 -1.68 13.62 -7.91
C LYS A 47 -1.80 13.89 -6.42
N ARG A 48 -1.72 12.85 -5.60
CA ARG A 48 -1.74 12.94 -4.13
C ARG A 48 -1.09 11.74 -3.48
N HIS A 49 -0.72 11.91 -2.22
CA HIS A 49 -0.37 10.80 -1.33
C HIS A 49 -1.61 10.02 -0.88
N GLY A 50 -1.37 8.79 -0.43
CA GLY A 50 -2.37 7.97 0.23
C GLY A 50 -2.63 8.41 1.66
N THR A 51 -3.71 7.87 2.24
CA THR A 51 -4.09 8.07 3.65
C THR A 51 -4.01 6.77 4.43
N GLU A 52 -3.80 6.86 5.75
CA GLU A 52 -3.83 5.69 6.64
C GLU A 52 -5.15 4.91 6.52
N ALA A 53 -6.27 5.62 6.35
CA ALA A 53 -7.60 5.02 6.18
C ALA A 53 -7.70 4.16 4.91
N GLU A 54 -7.09 4.58 3.80
CA GLU A 54 -7.05 3.80 2.56
C GLU A 54 -6.21 2.52 2.73
N ILE A 55 -5.04 2.63 3.38
CA ILE A 55 -4.19 1.47 3.67
C ILE A 55 -4.91 0.49 4.62
N GLY A 56 -5.54 1.01 5.68
CA GLY A 56 -6.32 0.22 6.63
C GLY A 56 -7.50 -0.49 5.97
N THR A 57 -8.23 0.20 5.11
CA THR A 57 -9.35 -0.39 4.35
C THR A 57 -8.87 -1.53 3.45
N ALA A 58 -7.74 -1.35 2.76
CA ALA A 58 -7.15 -2.41 1.92
C ALA A 58 -6.71 -3.63 2.76
N ALA A 59 -6.16 -3.40 3.95
CA ALA A 59 -5.81 -4.47 4.88
C ALA A 59 -7.06 -5.24 5.35
N THR A 60 -8.13 -4.52 5.70
CA THR A 60 -9.42 -5.13 6.06
C THR A 60 -9.99 -5.95 4.91
N TYR A 61 -9.98 -5.40 3.68
CA TYR A 61 -10.40 -6.13 2.48
C TYR A 61 -9.68 -7.47 2.32
N LEU A 62 -8.35 -7.49 2.45
CA LEU A 62 -7.57 -8.74 2.36
C LEU A 62 -7.85 -9.70 3.52
N ALA A 63 -8.15 -9.20 4.71
CA ALA A 63 -8.39 -10.01 5.90
C ALA A 63 -9.78 -10.67 5.92
N VAL A 64 -10.78 -10.09 5.25
CA VAL A 64 -12.16 -10.60 5.26
C VAL A 64 -12.48 -11.57 4.11
N LEU A 65 -11.63 -11.62 3.08
CA LEU A 65 -11.84 -12.52 1.94
C LEU A 65 -11.32 -13.94 2.25
N ASP A 66 -12.19 -14.93 2.15
CA ASP A 66 -11.88 -16.34 2.45
C ASP A 66 -11.35 -17.15 1.25
N TYR A 67 -11.40 -16.58 0.04
CA TYR A 67 -10.93 -17.21 -1.19
C TYR A 67 -9.68 -16.56 -1.82
N MET A 68 -9.15 -15.49 -1.21
CA MET A 68 -8.01 -14.74 -1.75
C MET A 68 -6.71 -15.12 -1.03
N ASN A 69 -5.73 -15.64 -1.78
CA ASN A 69 -4.43 -16.03 -1.25
C ASN A 69 -3.32 -15.76 -2.28
N GLY A 70 -2.16 -15.32 -1.80
CA GLY A 70 -0.99 -15.01 -2.63
C GLY A 70 -1.09 -13.68 -3.39
N ALA A 71 -2.04 -12.82 -3.03
CA ALA A 71 -2.23 -11.55 -3.72
C ALA A 71 -1.19 -10.50 -3.30
N LEU A 72 -0.78 -9.67 -4.25
CA LEU A 72 -0.06 -8.42 -4.02
C LEU A 72 -0.99 -7.27 -4.42
N LEU A 73 -1.43 -6.49 -3.43
CA LEU A 73 -2.35 -5.37 -3.65
C LEU A 73 -1.61 -4.04 -3.53
N SER A 74 -1.44 -3.36 -4.66
CA SER A 74 -0.81 -2.04 -4.75
C SER A 74 -1.80 -0.92 -4.44
N ILE A 75 -1.49 -0.10 -3.43
CA ILE A 75 -2.29 1.05 -2.98
C ILE A 75 -1.37 2.29 -2.98
N GLU A 76 -1.03 2.75 -4.18
CA GLU A 76 0.08 3.69 -4.37
C GLU A 76 -0.19 4.78 -5.41
N GLY A 77 -1.47 4.97 -5.78
CA GLY A 77 -1.86 6.00 -6.74
C GLY A 77 -1.37 5.76 -8.17
N GLY A 78 -0.80 4.58 -8.46
CA GLY A 78 -0.31 4.17 -9.78
C GLY A 78 1.13 4.58 -10.10
N ILE A 79 1.91 4.99 -9.10
CA ILE A 79 3.30 5.44 -9.31
C ILE A 79 4.19 4.35 -9.93
N SER A 80 3.98 3.07 -9.61
CA SER A 80 4.72 1.94 -10.22
C SER A 80 4.31 1.62 -11.65
N LEU A 81 3.19 2.18 -12.13
CA LEU A 81 2.69 1.97 -13.49
C LEU A 81 3.16 3.06 -14.46
N VAL A 82 3.95 4.03 -13.97
CA VAL A 82 4.49 5.12 -14.75
C VAL A 82 6.00 5.23 -14.53
N ASN A 83 6.73 5.69 -15.55
CA ASN A 83 8.17 5.95 -15.51
C ASN A 83 9.04 4.73 -15.08
N PRO A 84 9.36 3.80 -16.01
CA PRO A 84 10.31 2.70 -15.76
C PRO A 84 11.75 3.18 -15.53
#